data_AF-A0A2J6N0W5-F1
#
_entry.id   AF-A0A2J6N0W5-F1
#
_cell.length_a   1.000
_cell.length_b   1.000
_cell.length_c   1.000
_cell.angle_alpha   90.00
_cell.angle_beta   90.00
_cell.angle_gamma   90.00
#
_symmetry.space_group_name_H-M   'P 1'
#
loop_
_entity.id
_entity.type
_entity.pdbx_description
1 polymer ?
#
loop_
_entity_poly.entity_id
_entity_poly.type
_entity_poly.pdbx_seq_one_letter_code
_entity_poly.pdbx_strand_id
1 'polypeptide(L)'
;MLRCTSWSNEENLNAFIFELESRFLPPVKKHLGPPLEKADECKNFLAKHTGSPETVSGPYIEDGRWVVEIRRKHTDVVALLGERLKDGGRNAGVAKEIAQVLNREFKILVNEEIAETYKKNGEFAKFLTEFLLGKPKWL
;
A
#
# COMPACT_ATOMS: atom_id res chain seq x y z
N MET A 1 3.47 -5.11 -5.73
CA MET A 1 2.16 -5.75 -5.48
C MET A 1 1.98 -6.78 -6.58
N LEU A 2 1.67 -8.02 -6.22
CA LEU A 2 1.67 -9.15 -7.15
C LEU A 2 0.27 -9.43 -7.69
N ARG A 3 -0.68 -9.69 -6.78
CA ARG A 3 -2.08 -10.00 -7.12
C ARG A 3 -3.02 -9.31 -6.14
N CYS A 4 -4.24 -9.01 -6.59
CA CYS A 4 -5.35 -8.70 -5.71
C CYS A 4 -6.63 -9.35 -6.18
N THR A 5 -7.55 -9.51 -5.25
CA THR A 5 -8.92 -9.90 -5.52
C THR A 5 -9.84 -9.39 -4.41
N SER A 6 -11.13 -9.38 -4.67
CA SER A 6 -12.17 -9.20 -3.66
C SER A 6 -13.04 -10.45 -3.58
N TRP A 7 -13.67 -10.66 -2.44
CA TRP A 7 -14.66 -11.71 -2.21
C TRP A 7 -15.72 -11.21 -1.25
N SER A 8 -16.95 -11.68 -1.44
CA SER A 8 -18.09 -11.40 -0.57
C SER A 8 -18.91 -12.67 -0.45
N ASN A 9 -19.49 -12.92 0.72
CA ASN A 9 -20.57 -13.90 0.85
C ASN A 9 -21.95 -13.31 0.53
N GLU A 10 -22.00 -12.05 0.06
CA GLU A 10 -23.23 -11.28 -0.21
C GLU A 10 -24.16 -11.12 1.00
N GLU A 11 -23.65 -11.35 2.21
CA GLU A 11 -24.40 -11.26 3.46
C GLU A 11 -23.73 -10.32 4.45
N ASN A 12 -22.58 -10.71 5.01
CA ASN A 12 -21.98 -10.05 6.16
C ASN A 12 -20.44 -10.02 6.15
N LEU A 13 -19.79 -10.70 5.20
CA LEU A 13 -18.33 -10.79 5.12
C LEU A 13 -17.88 -10.34 3.73
N ASN A 14 -17.11 -9.25 3.72
CA ASN A 14 -16.41 -8.75 2.54
C ASN A 14 -14.90 -8.82 2.81
N ALA A 15 -14.14 -9.32 1.86
CA ALA A 15 -12.70 -9.47 1.95
C ALA A 15 -12.00 -8.84 0.73
N PHE A 16 -11.02 -7.97 0.99
CA PHE A 16 -10.05 -7.53 0.00
C PHE A 16 -8.73 -8.23 0.28
N ILE A 17 -8.22 -8.96 -0.70
CA ILE A 17 -7.02 -9.78 -0.55
C ILE A 17 -5.93 -9.20 -1.45
N PHE A 18 -4.76 -9.00 -0.85
CA PHE A 18 -3.59 -8.46 -1.51
C PHE A 18 -2.43 -9.41 -1.30
N GLU A 19 -1.81 -9.83 -2.39
CA GLU A 19 -0.53 -10.52 -2.36
C GLU A 19 0.57 -9.52 -2.71
N LEU A 20 1.53 -9.39 -1.80
CA LEU A 20 2.61 -8.40 -1.87
C LEU A 20 3.95 -9.11 -1.83
N GLU A 21 4.93 -8.59 -2.57
CA GLU A 21 6.32 -9.08 -2.53
C GLU A 21 6.92 -8.96 -1.13
N SER A 22 6.56 -7.89 -0.40
CA SER A 22 6.95 -7.68 0.99
C SER A 22 5.90 -6.86 1.71
N ARG A 23 5.68 -7.21 2.99
CA ARG A 23 4.91 -6.39 3.94
C ARG A 23 5.65 -5.11 4.31
N PHE A 24 6.97 -5.22 4.47
CA PHE A 24 7.83 -4.14 4.95
C PHE A 24 8.74 -3.64 3.83
N LEU A 25 8.69 -2.34 3.59
CA LEU A 25 9.63 -1.66 2.71
C LEU A 25 10.82 -1.12 3.50
N PRO A 26 11.99 -0.94 2.87
CA PRO A 26 13.10 -0.24 3.49
C PRO A 26 12.66 1.14 4.04
N PRO A 27 13.31 1.67 5.09
CA PRO A 27 12.92 2.96 5.66
C PRO A 27 13.17 4.15 4.74
N VAL A 28 14.04 3.99 3.72
CA VAL A 28 14.52 5.09 2.87
C VAL A 28 14.25 4.80 1.39
N LYS A 29 13.73 5.79 0.67
CA LYS A 29 13.49 5.72 -0.78
C LYS A 29 14.22 6.82 -1.52
N LYS A 30 14.64 6.53 -2.75
CA LYS A 30 15.04 7.56 -3.70
C LYS A 30 13.81 8.37 -4.13
N HIS A 31 13.93 9.69 -4.11
CA HIS A 31 12.97 10.62 -4.67
C HIS A 31 13.65 11.37 -5.82
N LEU A 32 13.14 11.11 -7.02
CA LEU A 32 13.66 11.69 -8.25
C LEU A 32 13.13 13.12 -8.39
N GLY A 33 14.07 14.04 -8.53
CA GLY A 33 13.84 15.43 -8.81
C GLY A 33 13.79 15.72 -10.31
N PRO A 34 13.80 17.01 -10.67
CA PRO A 34 13.74 17.45 -12.05
C PRO A 34 15.05 17.17 -12.81
N PRO A 35 14.98 17.07 -14.15
CA PRO A 35 16.14 17.18 -15.02
C PRO A 35 16.89 18.50 -14.84
N LEU A 36 18.21 18.48 -15.04
CA LEU A 36 19.10 19.62 -14.78
C LEU A 36 18.80 20.83 -15.68
N GLU A 37 18.20 20.62 -16.85
CA GLU A 37 17.84 21.69 -17.78
C GLU A 37 16.73 22.60 -17.23
N LYS A 38 15.96 22.12 -16.25
CA LYS A 38 14.85 22.85 -15.65
C LYS A 38 15.30 23.64 -14.43
N ALA A 39 15.98 24.76 -14.68
CA ALA A 39 16.63 25.57 -13.65
C ALA A 39 15.69 25.96 -12.48
N ASP A 40 14.46 26.39 -12.75
CA ASP A 40 13.54 26.83 -11.69
C ASP A 40 12.98 25.67 -10.88
N GLU A 41 12.69 24.53 -11.52
CA GLU A 41 12.31 23.31 -10.80
C GLU A 41 13.47 22.80 -9.93
N CYS A 42 14.71 22.88 -10.43
CA CYS A 42 15.92 22.52 -9.68
C CYS A 42 16.07 23.38 -8.43
N LYS A 43 15.91 24.71 -8.53
CA LYS A 43 15.98 25.62 -7.37
C LYS A 43 14.94 25.25 -6.31
N ASN A 44 13.70 25.01 -6.72
CA ASN A 44 12.62 24.62 -5.79
C ASN A 44 12.89 23.27 -5.12
N PHE A 45 13.41 22.31 -5.88
CA PHE A 45 13.78 21.00 -5.35
C PHE A 45 14.91 21.09 -4.32
N LEU A 46 15.98 21.82 -4.64
CA LEU A 46 17.10 22.05 -3.73
C LEU A 46 16.65 22.76 -2.45
N ALA A 47 15.83 23.82 -2.57
CA ALA A 47 15.30 24.55 -1.42
C ALA A 47 14.45 23.66 -0.50
N LYS A 48 13.67 22.73 -1.06
CA LYS A 48 12.83 21.81 -0.30
C LYS A 48 13.62 20.74 0.45
N HIS A 49 14.72 20.27 -0.14
CA HIS A 49 15.41 19.07 0.33
C HIS A 49 16.73 19.32 1.03
N THR A 50 17.37 20.47 0.81
CA THR A 50 18.63 20.83 1.49
C THR A 50 18.35 21.15 2.95
N GLY A 51 18.98 20.40 3.87
CA GLY A 51 18.81 20.57 5.31
C GLY A 51 17.44 20.13 5.86
N SER A 52 16.61 19.48 5.04
CA SER A 52 15.33 18.94 5.50
C SER A 52 15.54 17.71 6.39
N PRO A 53 14.85 17.61 7.55
CA PRO A 53 14.97 16.44 8.43
C PRO A 53 14.45 15.14 7.78
N GLU A 54 13.61 15.26 6.75
CA GLU A 54 13.08 14.13 5.99
C GLU A 54 14.10 13.61 4.94
N THR A 55 15.08 14.43 4.57
CA THR A 55 16.17 14.05 3.67
C THR A 55 17.26 13.33 4.46
N VAL A 56 17.49 12.07 4.13
CA VAL A 56 18.54 11.23 4.73
C VAL A 56 19.87 11.44 4.00
N SER A 57 19.82 11.57 2.68
CA SER A 57 21.01 11.74 1.84
C SER A 57 20.70 12.58 0.60
N GLY A 58 21.71 13.29 0.09
CA GLY A 58 21.58 14.25 -1.01
C GLY A 58 21.17 15.65 -0.56
N PRO A 59 20.80 16.55 -1.51
CA PRO A 59 20.64 16.30 -2.95
C PRO A 59 21.95 15.97 -3.69
N TYR A 60 21.90 15.07 -4.69
CA TYR A 60 23.01 14.75 -5.60
C TYR A 60 22.50 14.49 -7.03
N ILE A 61 23.39 14.34 -8.00
CA ILE A 61 23.04 14.13 -9.41
C ILE A 61 23.20 12.64 -9.77
N GLU A 62 22.17 12.05 -10.37
CA GLU A 62 22.16 10.68 -10.90
C GLU A 62 21.41 10.71 -12.24
N ASP A 63 22.01 10.16 -13.31
CA ASP A 63 21.41 10.08 -14.64
C ASP A 63 20.80 11.40 -15.17
N GLY A 64 21.52 12.51 -14.97
CA GLY A 64 21.13 13.83 -15.46
C GLY A 64 19.96 14.47 -14.69
N ARG A 65 19.66 14.00 -13.47
CA ARG A 65 18.59 14.56 -12.62
C ARG A 65 19.05 14.73 -11.19
N TRP A 66 18.37 15.63 -10.46
CA TRP A 66 18.51 15.69 -9.01
C TRP A 66 17.88 14.47 -8.36
N VAL A 67 18.53 13.93 -7.34
CA VAL A 67 18.03 12.82 -6.52
C VAL A 67 18.29 13.11 -5.05
N VAL A 68 17.35 12.71 -4.19
CA VAL A 68 17.50 12.68 -2.74
C VAL A 68 17.03 11.35 -2.21
N GLU A 69 17.60 10.90 -1.10
CA GLU A 69 17.08 9.78 -0.34
C GLU A 69 16.27 10.32 0.84
N ILE A 70 15.00 9.94 0.94
CA ILE A 70 14.08 10.43 1.97
C ILE A 70 13.49 9.30 2.80
N ARG A 71 13.13 9.61 4.04
CA ARG A 71 12.41 8.67 4.92
C ARG A 71 11.01 8.40 4.38
N ARG A 72 10.59 7.12 4.41
CA ARG A 72 9.20 6.74 4.12
C ARG A 72 8.34 7.05 5.35
N LYS A 73 7.18 7.68 5.11
CA LYS A 73 6.15 7.85 6.16
C LYS A 73 5.64 6.50 6.69
N HIS A 74 5.47 5.53 5.79
CA HIS A 74 5.06 4.17 6.13
C HIS A 74 6.00 3.16 5.51
N THR A 75 6.50 2.24 6.32
CA THR A 75 7.27 1.07 5.90
C THR A 75 6.41 -0.20 5.93
N ASP A 76 5.41 -0.27 6.81
CA ASP A 76 4.47 -1.38 6.93
C ASP A 76 3.16 -1.06 6.18
N VAL A 77 2.72 -1.98 5.33
CA VAL A 77 1.42 -1.87 4.65
C VAL A 77 0.24 -1.84 5.62
N VAL A 78 0.33 -2.52 6.78
CA VAL A 78 -0.74 -2.50 7.79
C VAL A 78 -0.92 -1.10 8.34
N ALA A 79 0.19 -0.42 8.66
CA ALA A 79 0.16 0.97 9.13
C ALA A 79 -0.37 1.92 8.04
N LEU A 80 0.04 1.72 6.79
CA LEU A 80 -0.47 2.51 5.66
C LEU A 80 -1.98 2.35 5.48
N LEU A 81 -2.48 1.11 5.42
CA LEU A 81 -3.90 0.83 5.24
C LEU A 81 -4.71 1.31 6.45
N GLY A 82 -4.21 1.10 7.67
CA GLY A 82 -4.82 1.61 8.88
C GLY A 82 -5.01 3.12 8.83
N GLU A 83 -3.96 3.87 8.48
CA GLU A 83 -4.07 5.34 8.33
C GLU A 83 -5.02 5.74 7.20
N ARG A 84 -4.95 5.07 6.04
CA ARG A 84 -5.74 5.44 4.86
C ARG A 84 -7.22 5.13 5.00
N LEU A 85 -7.57 4.08 5.74
CA LEU A 85 -8.94 3.61 5.89
C LEU A 85 -9.60 4.05 7.20
N LYS A 86 -8.87 4.69 8.13
CA LYS A 86 -9.40 5.12 9.44
C LYS A 86 -10.68 5.96 9.37
N ASP A 87 -10.81 6.78 8.33
CA ASP A 87 -11.98 7.66 8.09
C ASP A 87 -12.85 7.12 6.92
N GLY A 88 -12.90 5.80 6.77
CA GLY A 88 -13.69 5.09 5.76
C GLY A 88 -13.06 5.12 4.36
N GLY A 89 -11.83 5.64 4.24
CA GLY A 89 -11.07 5.58 2.99
C GLY A 89 -11.57 6.50 1.88
N ARG A 90 -12.41 7.52 2.17
CA ARG A 90 -12.90 8.46 1.15
C ARG A 90 -11.75 9.18 0.41
N ASN A 91 -10.72 9.59 1.14
CA ASN A 91 -9.51 10.20 0.58
C ASN A 91 -8.63 9.21 -0.19
N ALA A 92 -8.94 7.91 -0.10
CA ALA A 92 -8.30 6.83 -0.86
C ALA A 92 -9.20 6.32 -2.01
N GLY A 93 -10.32 7.00 -2.30
CA GLY A 93 -11.20 6.66 -3.42
C GLY A 93 -12.26 5.61 -3.11
N VAL A 94 -12.47 5.24 -1.84
CA VAL A 94 -13.50 4.27 -1.45
C VAL A 94 -14.90 4.86 -1.71
N ALA A 95 -15.78 4.08 -2.36
CA ALA A 95 -17.18 4.44 -2.61
C ALA A 95 -17.93 4.76 -1.30
N LYS A 96 -18.96 5.61 -1.37
CA LYS A 96 -19.62 6.17 -0.19
C LYS A 96 -20.21 5.06 0.70
N GLU A 97 -20.82 4.07 0.09
CA GLU A 97 -21.50 2.95 0.74
C GLU A 97 -20.48 2.05 1.46
N ILE A 98 -19.37 1.70 0.81
CA ILE A 98 -18.28 0.93 1.41
C ILE A 98 -17.61 1.74 2.54
N ALA A 99 -17.41 3.05 2.34
CA ALA A 99 -16.78 3.91 3.32
C ALA A 99 -17.57 3.99 4.63
N GLN A 100 -18.91 3.93 4.57
CA GLN A 100 -19.75 3.86 5.77
C GLN A 100 -19.52 2.58 6.57
N VAL A 101 -19.29 1.46 5.90
CA VAL A 101 -18.99 0.17 6.56
C VAL A 101 -17.59 0.20 7.17
N LEU A 102 -16.58 0.62 6.41
CA LEU A 102 -15.21 0.74 6.90
C LEU A 102 -15.08 1.72 8.08
N ASN A 103 -15.88 2.79 8.11
CA ASN A 103 -15.93 3.69 9.25
C ASN A 103 -16.47 3.05 10.54
N ARG A 104 -17.27 1.98 10.42
CA ARG A 104 -17.80 1.26 11.58
C ARG A 104 -16.77 0.26 12.08
N GLU A 105 -16.32 -0.63 11.20
CA GLU A 105 -15.35 -1.66 11.53
C GLU A 105 -14.67 -2.18 10.25
N PHE A 106 -13.38 -2.42 10.35
CA PHE A 106 -12.64 -3.28 9.44
C PHE A 106 -11.47 -3.91 10.17
N LYS A 107 -10.95 -5.01 9.62
CA LYS A 107 -9.75 -5.69 10.13
C LYS A 107 -8.76 -5.84 9.01
N ILE A 108 -7.50 -5.49 9.28
CA ILE A 108 -6.38 -5.81 8.41
C ILE A 108 -5.74 -7.05 9.01
N LEU A 109 -5.81 -8.16 8.28
CA LEU A 109 -5.30 -9.45 8.72
C LEU A 109 -4.13 -9.84 7.82
N VAL A 110 -3.02 -10.22 8.42
CA VAL A 110 -1.79 -10.62 7.74
C VAL A 110 -1.56 -12.11 7.92
N ASN A 111 -1.31 -12.81 6.82
CA ASN A 111 -0.95 -14.22 6.80
C ASN A 111 -1.92 -15.07 7.64
N GLU A 112 -1.42 -15.73 8.70
CA GLU A 112 -2.18 -16.66 9.54
C GLU A 112 -3.28 -15.99 10.39
N GLU A 113 -3.30 -14.66 10.50
CA GLU A 113 -4.35 -13.93 11.23
C GLU A 113 -5.75 -14.15 10.61
N ILE A 114 -5.82 -14.56 9.34
CA ILE A 114 -7.08 -14.92 8.66
C ILE A 114 -7.61 -16.31 9.03
N ALA A 115 -6.84 -17.13 9.75
CA ALA A 115 -7.12 -18.55 9.95
C ALA A 115 -8.48 -18.83 10.60
N GLU A 116 -8.94 -17.97 11.51
CA GLU A 116 -10.24 -18.14 12.16
C GLU A 116 -11.41 -17.91 11.18
N THR A 117 -11.32 -16.87 10.34
CA THR A 117 -12.29 -16.61 9.27
C THR A 117 -12.29 -17.74 8.25
N TYR A 118 -11.10 -18.24 7.90
CA TYR A 118 -10.92 -19.38 7.01
C TYR A 118 -11.61 -20.64 7.55
N LYS A 119 -11.44 -20.98 8.82
CA LYS A 119 -12.06 -22.18 9.42
C LYS A 119 -13.59 -22.09 9.51
N LYS A 120 -14.12 -20.89 9.74
CA LYS A 120 -15.56 -20.66 9.95
C LYS A 120 -16.36 -20.59 8.65
N ASN A 121 -15.74 -20.23 7.53
CA ASN A 121 -16.44 -20.01 6.27
C ASN A 121 -15.86 -20.88 5.15
N GLY A 122 -16.56 -21.97 4.82
CA GLY A 122 -16.11 -22.94 3.82
C GLY A 122 -15.99 -22.39 2.39
N GLU A 123 -16.88 -21.46 2.01
CA GLU A 123 -16.82 -20.82 0.69
C GLU A 123 -15.62 -19.88 0.58
N PHE A 124 -15.40 -19.07 1.61
CA PHE A 124 -14.21 -18.23 1.72
C PHE A 124 -12.93 -19.08 1.73
N ALA A 125 -12.93 -20.20 2.45
CA ALA A 125 -11.79 -21.11 2.50
C ALA A 125 -11.44 -21.68 1.12
N LYS A 126 -12.46 -22.14 0.38
CA LYS A 126 -12.31 -22.61 -0.99
C LYS A 126 -11.75 -21.51 -1.88
N PHE A 127 -12.34 -20.31 -1.83
CA PHE A 127 -11.90 -19.16 -2.60
C PHE A 127 -10.45 -18.76 -2.31
N LEU A 128 -10.08 -18.61 -1.03
CA LEU A 128 -8.74 -18.21 -0.63
C LEU A 128 -7.71 -19.27 -1.02
N THR A 129 -8.05 -20.56 -0.90
CA THR A 129 -7.18 -21.66 -1.34
C THR A 129 -6.91 -21.60 -2.84
N GLU A 130 -7.95 -21.43 -3.65
CA GLU A 130 -7.82 -21.28 -5.10
C GLU A 130 -6.95 -20.07 -5.47
N PHE A 131 -7.17 -18.93 -4.80
CA PHE A 131 -6.35 -17.73 -4.97
C PHE A 131 -4.87 -18.00 -4.64
N LEU A 132 -4.59 -18.61 -3.49
CA LEU A 132 -3.23 -18.89 -3.03
C LEU A 132 -2.51 -19.91 -3.90
N LEU A 133 -3.20 -20.96 -4.37
CA LEU A 133 -2.63 -21.92 -5.31
C LEU A 133 -2.17 -21.26 -6.61
N GLY A 134 -2.86 -20.19 -7.04
CA GLY A 134 -2.48 -19.41 -8.22
C GLY A 134 -2.52 -20.21 -9.52
N LYS A 135 -3.20 -21.36 -9.52
CA LYS A 135 -3.33 -22.23 -10.69
C LYS A 135 -4.71 -22.04 -11.33
N PRO A 136 -4.79 -22.00 -12.66
CA PRO A 136 -6.07 -22.11 -13.34
C PRO A 136 -6.73 -23.45 -13.00
N LYS A 137 -8.06 -23.47 -12.82
CA LYS A 137 -8.80 -24.71 -12.46
C LYS A 137 -8.71 -25.83 -13.49
N TRP A 138 -8.25 -25.53 -14.70
CA TRP A 138 -8.14 -26.45 -15.83
C TRP A 138 -6.76 -27.09 -15.95
N LEU A 139 -5.82 -26.76 -15.06
CA LEU A 139 -4.49 -27.37 -14.98
C LEU A 139 -4.43 -28.41 -13.87
#